data_AF-A0A2G1BNY3-F1
#
_entry.id   AF-A0A2G1BNY3-F1
#
_cell.length_a   1.000
_cell.length_b   1.000
_cell.length_c   1.000
_cell.angle_alpha   90.00
_cell.angle_beta   90.00
_cell.angle_gamma   90.00
#
_symmetry.space_group_name_H-M   'P 1'
#
loop_
_entity.id
_entity.type
_entity.pdbx_description
1 polymer ?
#
loop_
_entity_poly.entity_id
_entity_poly.type
_entity_poly.pdbx_seq_one_letter_code
_entity_poly.pdbx_strand_id
1 'polypeptide(L)'
;IYNVKRLRNHTSIALWCGNNENLIAWKNWGWIDEIKNKQGQEIVDTIWKGYQDVVHKILPEVVKELDSDTFYWASSPTSAIGQYATFTAGDYHYWRVWGNQAPIETYNDAIP
;
A
#
# COMPACT_ATOMS: atom_id res chain seq x y z
N ILE A 1 13.10 6.28 11.13
CA ILE A 1 13.35 6.10 12.59
C ILE A 1 12.73 7.18 13.50
N TYR A 2 12.93 8.48 13.25
CA TYR A 2 12.53 9.56 14.17
C TYR A 2 11.04 9.52 14.59
N ASN A 3 10.14 9.39 13.62
CA ASN A 3 8.70 9.44 13.89
C ASN A 3 8.21 8.24 14.71
N VAL A 4 8.75 7.05 14.50
CA VAL A 4 8.39 5.88 15.30
C VAL A 4 8.77 6.11 16.77
N LYS A 5 10.01 6.58 17.04
CA LYS A 5 10.42 6.92 18.42
C LYS A 5 9.54 7.99 19.06
N ARG A 6 9.14 9.00 18.28
CA ARG A 6 8.30 10.11 18.74
C ARG A 6 6.86 9.68 19.05
N LEU A 7 6.30 8.75 18.28
CA LEU A 7 4.88 8.42 18.32
C LEU A 7 4.53 7.11 19.04
N ARG A 8 5.47 6.17 19.17
CA ARG A 8 5.23 4.81 19.73
C ARG A 8 4.68 4.74 21.15
N ASN A 9 4.72 5.83 21.91
CA ASN A 9 4.16 5.89 23.28
C ASN A 9 2.71 6.43 23.32
N HIS A 10 2.11 6.74 22.18
CA HIS A 10 0.72 7.20 22.12
C HIS A 10 -0.23 6.01 21.94
N THR A 11 -1.12 5.80 22.91
CA THR A 11 -2.12 4.71 22.89
C THR A 11 -3.11 4.78 21.72
N SER A 12 -3.22 5.93 21.06
CA SER A 12 -4.04 6.12 19.87
C SER A 12 -3.39 5.59 18.59
N ILE A 13 -2.09 5.27 18.60
CA ILE A 13 -1.41 4.68 17.43
C ILE A 13 -1.67 3.17 17.44
N ALA A 14 -2.52 2.72 16.51
CA ALA A 14 -2.96 1.33 16.43
C ALA A 14 -2.28 0.52 15.31
N LEU A 15 -1.78 1.19 14.27
CA LEU A 15 -1.05 0.56 13.18
C LEU A 15 -0.08 1.54 12.50
N TRP A 16 0.91 0.98 11.83
CA TRP A 16 1.79 1.69 10.90
C TRP A 16 1.49 1.23 9.49
N CYS A 17 1.22 2.15 8.56
CA CYS A 17 1.07 1.83 7.14
C CYS A 17 2.26 2.33 6.34
N GLY A 18 2.83 1.49 5.47
CA GLY A 18 4.03 1.81 4.70
C GLY A 18 3.80 2.86 3.63
N ASN A 19 2.66 2.84 2.95
CA ASN A 19 2.27 3.82 1.94
C ASN A 19 0.77 3.78 1.62
N ASN A 20 0.33 4.73 0.80
CA ASN A 20 -0.98 4.75 0.15
C ASN A 20 -0.86 4.34 -1.32
N GLU A 21 -1.59 3.31 -1.71
CA GLU A 21 -1.87 2.86 -3.09
C GLU A 21 -0.70 2.50 -4.00
N ASN A 22 0.57 2.56 -3.55
CA ASN A 22 1.71 2.33 -4.46
C ASN A 22 1.65 0.96 -5.15
N LEU A 23 1.23 -0.10 -4.45
CA LEU A 23 1.10 -1.43 -5.07
C LEU A 23 0.05 -1.44 -6.19
N ILE A 24 -1.12 -0.85 -5.93
CA ILE A 24 -2.21 -0.79 -6.89
C ILE A 24 -1.83 0.13 -8.06
N ALA A 25 -1.24 1.28 -7.78
CA ALA A 25 -0.80 2.21 -8.80
C ALA A 25 0.23 1.56 -9.74
N TRP A 26 1.26 0.94 -9.15
CA TRP A 26 2.31 0.26 -9.91
C TRP A 26 1.75 -0.79 -10.86
N LYS A 27 0.72 -1.53 -10.43
CA LYS A 27 0.22 -2.69 -11.14
C LYS A 27 -0.98 -2.42 -12.04
N ASN A 28 -1.83 -1.45 -11.70
CA ASN A 28 -3.13 -1.26 -12.32
C ASN A 28 -3.30 0.11 -13.02
N TRP A 29 -2.36 1.05 -12.86
CA TRP A 29 -2.46 2.38 -13.50
C TRP A 29 -1.65 2.50 -14.80
N GLY A 30 -1.12 1.38 -15.32
CA GLY A 30 -0.39 1.34 -16.60
C GLY A 30 1.07 1.82 -16.53
N TRP A 31 1.58 2.13 -15.33
CA TRP A 31 2.94 2.67 -15.14
C TRP A 31 4.03 1.74 -15.65
N ILE A 32 3.89 0.42 -15.45
CA ILE A 32 4.87 -0.57 -15.93
C ILE A 32 5.08 -0.44 -17.44
N ASP A 33 4.00 -0.44 -18.21
CA ASP A 33 4.08 -0.37 -19.68
C ASP A 33 4.59 1.00 -20.14
N GLU A 34 4.12 2.08 -19.51
CA GLU A 34 4.59 3.42 -19.82
C GLU A 34 6.10 3.57 -19.60
N ILE A 35 6.60 3.14 -18.45
CA ILE A 35 8.02 3.24 -18.09
C ILE A 35 8.83 2.31 -18.99
N LYS A 36 8.38 1.07 -19.20
CA LYS A 36 9.05 0.11 -20.07
C LYS A 36 9.22 0.65 -21.49
N ASN A 37 8.19 1.28 -22.04
CA ASN A 37 8.22 1.84 -23.39
C ASN A 37 9.12 3.08 -23.51
N LYS A 38 9.20 3.91 -22.46
CA LYS A 38 9.98 5.16 -22.47
C LYS A 38 11.44 4.98 -22.03
N GLN A 39 11.70 4.06 -21.12
CA GLN A 39 12.96 3.98 -20.36
C GLN A 39 13.54 2.56 -20.27
N GLY A 40 12.80 1.53 -20.72
CA GLY A 40 13.26 0.14 -20.75
C GLY A 40 12.95 -0.65 -19.48
N GLN A 41 13.13 -1.96 -19.56
CA GLN A 41 12.82 -2.91 -18.48
C GLN A 41 13.70 -2.72 -17.24
N GLU A 42 14.96 -2.32 -17.40
CA GLU A 42 15.89 -2.09 -16.27
C GLU A 42 15.35 -1.05 -15.28
N ILE A 43 14.72 0.01 -15.79
CA ILE A 43 14.13 1.06 -14.94
C ILE A 43 12.88 0.55 -14.22
N VAL A 44 12.05 -0.27 -14.87
CA VAL A 44 10.91 -0.94 -14.22
C VAL A 44 11.39 -1.79 -13.04
N ASP A 45 12.44 -2.59 -13.25
CA ASP A 45 12.99 -3.48 -12.24
C ASP A 45 13.62 -2.70 -11.09
N THR A 46 14.31 -1.60 -11.40
CA THR A 46 14.92 -0.69 -10.41
C THR A 46 13.85 -0.05 -9.51
N ILE A 47 12.77 0.47 -10.09
CA ILE A 47 11.68 1.07 -9.33
C ILE A 47 10.98 0.02 -8.46
N TRP A 48 10.70 -1.16 -9.03
CA TRP A 48 10.07 -2.24 -8.28
C TRP A 48 10.92 -2.70 -7.11
N LYS A 49 12.23 -2.85 -7.31
CA LYS A 49 13.18 -3.16 -6.24
C LYS A 49 13.17 -2.08 -5.16
N GLY A 50 13.16 -0.80 -5.53
CA GLY A 50 13.07 0.32 -4.59
C GLY A 50 11.81 0.25 -3.72
N TYR A 51 10.65 -0.01 -4.33
CA TYR A 51 9.41 -0.23 -3.61
C TYR A 51 9.55 -1.40 -2.61
N GLN A 52 10.06 -2.55 -3.04
CA GLN A 52 10.24 -3.71 -2.16
C GLN A 52 11.19 -3.43 -0.99
N ASP A 53 12.32 -2.77 -1.26
CA ASP A 53 13.31 -2.48 -0.23
C ASP A 53 12.75 -1.51 0.82
N VAL A 54 12.02 -0.47 0.41
CA VAL A 54 11.41 0.48 1.37
C VAL A 54 10.26 -0.17 2.14
N VAL A 55 9.29 -0.73 1.42
CA VAL A 55 7.97 -1.07 1.98
C VAL A 55 7.96 -2.45 2.64
N HIS A 56 8.78 -3.39 2.16
CA HIS A 56 8.80 -4.77 2.66
C HIS A 56 10.05 -5.11 3.48
N LYS A 57 11.03 -4.20 3.59
CA LYS A 57 12.23 -4.41 4.43
C LYS A 57 12.45 -3.26 5.40
N ILE A 58 12.83 -2.08 4.90
CA ILE A 58 13.29 -0.97 5.75
C ILE A 58 12.21 -0.53 6.75
N LEU A 59 11.00 -0.22 6.29
CA LEU A 59 9.92 0.25 7.15
C LEU A 59 9.46 -0.80 8.19
N PRO A 60 9.15 -2.07 7.80
CA PRO A 60 8.77 -3.08 8.80
C PRO A 60 9.90 -3.39 9.78
N GLU A 61 11.17 -3.38 9.35
CA GLU A 61 12.32 -3.56 10.26
C GLU A 61 12.40 -2.43 11.29
N VAL A 62 12.21 -1.18 10.87
CA VAL A 62 12.20 -0.03 11.79
C VAL A 62 11.05 -0.11 12.79
N VAL A 63 9.86 -0.51 12.36
CA VAL A 63 8.71 -0.71 13.27
C VAL A 63 9.00 -1.86 14.22
N LYS A 64 9.48 -3.01 13.72
CA LYS A 64 9.85 -4.16 14.55
C LYS A 64 10.91 -3.85 15.60
N GLU A 65 11.92 -3.04 15.26
CA GLU A 65 12.99 -2.66 16.19
C GLU A 65 12.51 -1.66 17.27
N LEU A 66 11.64 -0.72 16.89
CA LEU A 66 11.30 0.42 17.74
C LEU A 66 9.93 0.33 18.41
N ASP A 67 9.00 -0.46 17.88
CA ASP A 67 7.60 -0.55 18.27
C ASP A 67 7.03 -1.93 17.87
N SER A 68 7.61 -2.99 18.44
CA SER A 68 7.33 -4.39 18.06
C SER A 68 5.91 -4.85 18.32
N ASP A 69 5.18 -4.14 19.18
CA ASP A 69 3.83 -4.51 19.61
C ASP A 69 2.75 -3.92 18.69
N THR A 70 3.10 -2.93 17.87
CA THR A 70 2.19 -2.27 16.93
C THR A 70 2.28 -2.91 15.55
N PHE A 71 1.13 -3.24 14.97
CA PHE A 71 1.04 -3.90 13.67
C PHE A 71 1.54 -3.00 12.51
N TYR A 72 2.22 -3.61 11.53
CA TYR A 72 2.67 -2.94 10.31
C TYR A 72 1.93 -3.48 9.07
N TRP A 73 1.33 -2.57 8.32
CA TRP A 73 0.66 -2.82 7.04
C TRP A 73 1.49 -2.27 5.89
N ALA A 74 1.84 -3.10 4.92
CA ALA A 74 2.80 -2.71 3.88
C ALA A 74 2.28 -1.58 2.99
N SER A 75 1.02 -1.68 2.53
CA SER A 75 0.40 -0.73 1.63
C SER A 75 -1.10 -0.80 1.80
N SER A 76 -1.79 0.32 1.65
CA SER A 76 -3.26 0.38 1.70
C SER A 76 -3.75 0.83 0.31
N PRO A 77 -4.51 0.01 -0.45
CA PRO A 77 -5.08 -1.29 -0.07
C PRO A 77 -4.19 -2.50 -0.40
N THR A 78 -4.12 -3.49 0.50
CA THR A 78 -3.54 -4.82 0.25
C THR A 78 -4.29 -5.92 1.02
N SER A 79 -4.10 -7.19 0.68
CA SER A 79 -4.64 -8.33 1.48
C SER A 79 -3.59 -9.02 2.32
N ALA A 80 -2.34 -8.99 1.86
CA ALA A 80 -1.16 -9.51 2.53
C ALA A 80 0.08 -8.88 1.90
N ILE A 81 1.26 -9.20 2.44
CA ILE A 81 2.54 -8.76 1.86
C ILE A 81 2.62 -9.17 0.39
N GLY A 82 2.65 -8.18 -0.50
CA GLY A 82 2.75 -8.37 -1.95
C GLY A 82 1.48 -8.90 -2.62
N GLN A 83 0.36 -8.99 -1.91
CA GLN A 83 -0.92 -9.45 -2.47
C GLN A 83 -1.92 -8.30 -2.58
N TYR A 84 -2.67 -8.28 -3.69
CA TYR A 84 -3.74 -7.29 -3.87
C TYR A 84 -4.85 -7.51 -2.87
N ALA A 85 -5.41 -6.41 -2.40
CA ALA A 85 -6.72 -6.45 -1.78
C ALA A 85 -7.75 -7.02 -2.75
N THR A 86 -8.60 -7.90 -2.24
CA THR A 86 -9.85 -8.27 -2.89
C THR A 86 -10.99 -7.64 -2.10
N PHE A 87 -12.23 -7.73 -2.59
CA PHE A 87 -13.36 -7.32 -1.76
C PHE A 87 -13.40 -8.13 -0.45
N THR A 88 -13.06 -9.42 -0.48
CA THR A 88 -13.15 -10.30 0.69
C THR A 88 -11.86 -10.48 1.48
N ALA A 89 -10.78 -9.75 1.16
CA ALA A 89 -9.50 -9.89 1.85
C ALA A 89 -8.72 -8.57 1.88
N GLY A 90 -8.35 -8.15 3.10
CA GLY A 90 -7.61 -6.92 3.34
C GLY A 90 -8.49 -5.69 3.49
N ASP A 91 -7.89 -4.52 3.24
CA ASP A 91 -8.59 -3.25 3.13
C ASP A 91 -8.85 -2.89 1.66
N TYR A 92 -9.86 -2.07 1.35
CA TYR A 92 -10.23 -1.77 -0.04
C TYR A 92 -10.52 -0.29 -0.26
N HIS A 93 -10.02 0.27 -1.38
CA HIS A 93 -10.26 1.65 -1.80
C HIS A 93 -11.28 1.70 -2.93
N TYR A 94 -12.56 1.89 -2.60
CA TYR A 94 -13.64 1.90 -3.59
C TYR A 94 -13.83 3.27 -4.23
N TRP A 95 -13.07 3.55 -5.29
CA TRP A 95 -13.13 4.82 -6.03
C TRP A 95 -14.21 4.88 -7.12
N ARG A 96 -15.06 3.84 -7.28
CA ARG A 96 -16.01 3.81 -8.40
C ARG A 96 -17.09 4.90 -8.33
N VAL A 97 -17.58 5.26 -7.13
CA VAL A 97 -18.63 6.28 -6.97
C VAL A 97 -18.11 7.68 -7.29
N TRP A 98 -17.06 8.13 -6.58
CA TRP A 98 -16.53 9.47 -6.80
C TRP A 98 -15.70 9.56 -8.09
N GLY A 99 -14.69 8.70 -8.24
CA GLY A 99 -13.70 8.78 -9.32
C GLY A 99 -14.28 8.38 -10.69
N ASN A 100 -15.07 7.31 -10.72
CA ASN A 100 -15.67 6.80 -11.96
C ASN A 100 -17.17 7.09 -12.09
N GLN A 101 -17.71 7.98 -11.25
CA GLN A 101 -19.09 8.47 -11.31
C GLN A 101 -20.16 7.38 -11.26
N ALA A 102 -19.88 6.26 -10.62
CA ALA A 102 -20.88 5.22 -10.39
C ALA A 102 -21.99 5.75 -9.44
N PRO A 103 -23.23 5.26 -9.57
CA PRO A 103 -24.29 5.58 -8.62
C PRO A 103 -23.92 5.20 -7.19
N ILE A 104 -24.40 5.95 -6.19
CA ILE A 104 -24.08 5.69 -4.77
C ILE A 104 -24.58 4.30 -4.33
N GLU A 105 -25.61 3.79 -4.98
CA GLU A 105 -26.21 2.48 -4.73
C GLU A 105 -25.22 1.33 -4.94
N THR A 106 -24.15 1.52 -5.71
CA THR A 106 -23.15 0.46 -5.93
C THR A 106 -22.36 0.09 -4.67
N TYR A 107 -22.42 0.91 -3.61
CA TYR A 107 -21.92 0.51 -2.28
C TYR A 107 -22.69 -0.68 -1.70
N ASN A 108 -23.96 -0.90 -2.09
CA ASN A 108 -24.75 -2.05 -1.62
C ASN A 108 -24.30 -3.37 -2.25
N ASP A 109 -23.64 -3.33 -3.40
CA ASP A 109 -23.13 -4.53 -4.10
C ASP A 109 -21.65 -4.77 -3.81
N ALA A 110 -20.89 -3.70 -3.57
CA ALA A 110 -19.47 -3.72 -3.26
C ALA A 110 -19.21 -3.90 -1.76
N ILE A 111 -19.82 -4.93 -1.16
CA ILE A 111 -19.67 -5.26 0.26
C ILE A 111 -18.45 -6.19 0.43
N PRO A 112 -17.44 -5.81 1.22
CA PRO A 112 -16.30 -6.66 1.60
C PRO A 112 -16.70 -7.94 2.35
#